data_AF-A0A525CKB6-F1
#
_entry.id   AF-A0A525CKB6-F1
#
_cell.length_a   1.000
_cell.length_b   1.000
_cell.length_c   1.000
_cell.angle_alpha   90.00
_cell.angle_beta   90.00
_cell.angle_gamma   90.00
#
_symmetry.space_group_name_H-M   'P 1'
#
loop_
_entity.id
_entity.type
_entity.pdbx_description
1 polymer ?
#
loop_
_entity_poly.entity_id
_entity_poly.type
_entity_poly.pdbx_seq_one_letter_code
_entity_poly.pdbx_strand_id
1 'polypeptide(L)' 'MMKKIITLVTLLSLVFPVSLIAASNRCVVKESEGKVLVIECQKEVERFPKGTKIKIKTDRVKSVEGC' A
#
# COMPACT_ATOMS: atom_id res chain seq x y z
N MET A 1 -10.83 -19.55 41.45
CA MET A 1 -11.12 -18.27 40.76
C MET A 1 -10.16 -17.95 39.61
N MET A 2 -8.87 -18.30 39.69
CA MET A 2 -7.84 -17.97 38.67
C MET A 2 -8.11 -18.54 37.27
N LYS A 3 -8.70 -19.75 37.16
CA LYS A 3 -8.96 -20.40 35.86
C LYS A 3 -9.93 -19.62 34.97
N LYS A 4 -10.90 -18.91 35.54
CA LYS A 4 -11.90 -18.12 34.80
C LYS A 4 -11.31 -16.84 34.20
N ILE A 5 -10.28 -16.28 34.85
CA ILE A 5 -9.61 -15.05 34.42
C ILE A 5 -8.73 -15.34 33.20
N ILE A 6 -8.05 -16.49 33.19
CA ILE A 6 -7.20 -16.91 32.07
C ILE A 6 -8.03 -17.10 30.79
N THR A 7 -9.22 -17.71 30.90
CA THR A 7 -10.11 -17.92 29.75
C THR A 7 -10.68 -16.62 29.17
N LEU A 8 -10.87 -15.60 30.00
CA LEU A 8 -11.39 -14.30 29.55
C LEU A 8 -10.31 -13.49 28.80
N VAL A 9 -9.06 -13.57 29.27
CA VAL A 9 -7.92 -12.87 28.64
C VAL A 9 -7.54 -13.48 27.29
N THR A 10 -7.63 -14.82 27.15
CA THR A 10 -7.37 -15.47 25.86
C THR A 10 -8.47 -15.21 24.82
N LEU A 11 -9.72 -15.00 25.22
CA LEU A 11 -10.81 -14.68 24.29
C LEU A 11 -10.70 -13.24 23.75
N LEU A 12 -10.14 -12.33 24.55
CA LEU A 12 -10.01 -10.91 24.19
C LEU A 12 -8.89 -10.65 23.16
N SER A 13 -7.88 -11.51 23.06
CA SER A 13 -6.78 -11.35 22.08
C SER A 13 -7.15 -11.79 20.66
N LEU A 14 -8.26 -12.52 20.47
CA LEU A 14 -8.74 -13.00 19.17
C LEU A 14 -9.54 -11.95 18.37
N VAL A 15 -9.89 -10.81 18.96
CA VAL A 15 -10.84 -9.85 18.37
C VAL A 15 -10.17 -8.64 17.73
N PHE A 16 -8.85 -8.60 17.62
CA PHE A 16 -8.16 -7.50 16.93
C PHE A 16 -7.76 -7.92 15.51
N PRO A 17 -8.61 -7.68 14.50
CA PRO A 17 -8.17 -7.76 13.11
C PRO A 17 -7.14 -6.65 12.90
N VAL A 18 -5.87 -7.04 12.83
CA VAL A 18 -4.79 -6.13 12.45
C VAL A 18 -5.05 -5.75 10.98
N SER A 19 -5.72 -4.63 10.77
CA SER A 19 -5.96 -4.09 9.45
C SER A 19 -4.60 -3.67 8.89
N LEU A 20 -4.03 -4.47 7.99
CA LEU A 20 -2.82 -4.10 7.26
C LEU A 20 -3.15 -2.94 6.32
N ILE A 21 -2.98 -1.72 6.80
CA ILE A 21 -3.12 -0.51 5.99
C ILE A 21 -1.93 -0.46 5.03
N ALA A 22 -2.13 -0.94 3.79
CA ALA A 22 -1.13 -0.81 2.74
C ALA A 22 -1.06 0.66 2.29
N ALA A 23 0.14 1.25 2.36
CA ALA A 23 0.37 2.59 1.85
C ALA A 23 0.09 2.65 0.33
N SER A 24 -0.69 3.63 -0.11
CA SER A 24 -1.03 3.86 -1.51
C SER A 24 -0.92 5.35 -1.81
N ASN A 25 -0.40 5.68 -2.99
CA ASN A 25 -0.20 7.05 -3.40
C ASN A 25 -0.44 7.21 -4.91
N ARG A 26 -0.87 8.40 -5.31
CA ARG A 26 -1.03 8.76 -6.73
C ARG A 26 0.22 9.48 -7.20
N CYS A 27 0.77 9.01 -8.31
CA CYS A 27 1.99 9.53 -8.90
C CYS A 27 1.77 9.75 -10.40
N VAL A 28 2.58 10.62 -10.99
CA VAL A 28 2.58 10.92 -12.41
C VAL A 28 3.89 10.43 -13.01
N VAL A 29 3.82 9.81 -14.19
CA VAL A 29 5.02 9.43 -14.95
C VAL A 29 5.67 10.70 -15.47
N LYS A 30 6.94 10.91 -15.13
CA LYS A 30 7.76 12.00 -15.68
C LYS A 30 8.53 11.54 -16.89
N GLU A 31 9.22 10.41 -16.75
CA GLU A 31 10.12 9.89 -17.77
C GLU A 31 10.06 8.36 -17.79
N SER A 32 10.32 7.80 -18.96
CA SER A 32 10.43 6.37 -19.19
C SER A 32 11.64 6.12 -20.08
N GLU A 33 12.68 5.53 -19.53
CA GLU A 33 13.91 5.22 -20.26
C GLU A 33 14.21 3.72 -20.18
N GLY A 34 13.90 3.01 -21.26
CA GLY A 34 14.10 1.56 -21.35
C GLY A 34 13.40 0.80 -20.23
N LYS A 35 14.17 0.32 -19.24
CA LYS A 35 13.68 -0.46 -18.08
C LYS A 35 13.51 0.38 -16.81
N VAL A 36 13.74 1.68 -16.88
CA VAL A 36 13.64 2.62 -15.77
C VAL A 36 12.43 3.52 -15.97
N LEU A 37 11.62 3.68 -14.92
CA LEU A 37 10.48 4.57 -14.88
C LEU A 37 10.68 5.60 -13.76
N VAL A 38 10.64 6.88 -14.10
CA VAL A 38 10.71 7.98 -13.14
C VAL A 38 9.29 8.48 -12.89
N ILE A 39 8.81 8.30 -11.65
CA ILE A 39 7.48 8.75 -11.22
C ILE A 39 7.61 9.83 -10.15
N GLU A 40 6.84 10.91 -10.30
CA GLU A 40 6.72 11.96 -9.30
C GLU A 40 5.44 11.74 -8.49
N CYS A 41 5.57 11.60 -7.18
CA CYS A 41 4.45 11.39 -6.26
C CYS A 41 4.19 12.65 -5.44
N GLN A 42 2.92 12.96 -5.15
CA GLN A 42 2.56 14.25 -4.56
C GLN A 42 3.06 14.42 -3.11
N LYS A 43 3.03 13.38 -2.25
CA LYS A 43 3.52 13.40 -0.85
C LYS A 43 3.91 11.99 -0.34
N GLU A 44 4.65 11.86 0.77
CA GLU A 44 4.88 10.58 1.49
C GLU A 44 5.69 9.48 0.77
N VAL A 45 6.77 9.84 0.06
CA VAL A 45 7.74 8.85 -0.48
C VAL A 45 8.40 8.00 0.61
N GLU A 46 8.43 8.48 1.85
CA GLU A 46 8.97 7.76 3.02
C GLU A 46 8.25 6.43 3.30
N ARG A 47 7.00 6.27 2.85
CA ARG A 47 6.24 5.02 2.98
C ARG A 47 6.65 3.95 1.95
N PHE A 48 7.56 4.29 1.04
CA PHE A 48 8.08 3.37 0.01
C PHE A 48 9.61 3.28 0.12
N PRO A 49 10.14 2.51 1.10
CA PRO A 49 11.57 2.43 1.30
C PRO A 49 12.28 1.81 0.08
N LYS A 50 13.52 2.26 -0.16
CA LYS A 50 14.36 1.76 -1.26
C LYS A 50 14.47 0.23 -1.20
N GLY A 51 14.39 -0.42 -2.37
CA GLY A 51 14.44 -1.89 -2.50
C GLY A 51 13.10 -2.59 -2.27
N THR A 52 12.05 -1.88 -1.88
CA THR A 52 10.70 -2.45 -1.71
C THR A 52 10.07 -2.76 -3.06
N LYS A 53 9.48 -3.95 -3.19
CA LYS A 53 8.62 -4.27 -4.32
C LYS A 53 7.29 -3.56 -4.14
N ILE A 54 6.94 -2.71 -5.09
CA ILE A 54 5.67 -1.97 -5.09
C ILE A 54 4.77 -2.47 -6.21
N LYS A 55 3.45 -2.33 -6.02
CA LYS A 55 2.46 -2.56 -7.08
C LYS A 55 2.10 -1.23 -7.72
N ILE A 56 2.40 -1.08 -9.01
CA ILE A 56 1.96 0.07 -9.80
C ILE A 56 0.59 -0.25 -10.39
N LYS A 57 -0.40 0.58 -10.11
CA LYS A 57 -1.72 0.55 -10.78
C LYS A 57 -1.83 1.81 -11.61
N THR A 58 -2.08 1.65 -12.91
CA THR A 58 -2.33 2.77 -13.82
C THR A 58 -3.83 2.89 -14.05
N ASP A 59 -4.36 4.10 -13.88
CA ASP A 59 -5.71 4.40 -14.33
C ASP A 59 -5.66 4.41 -15.87
N ARG A 60 -6.35 3.47 -16.51
CA ARG A 60 -6.53 3.50 -17.97
C ARG A 60 -7.48 4.65 -18.29
N VAL A 61 -6.94 5.83 -18.59
CA VAL A 61 -7.71 6.80 -19.37
C VAL A 61 -7.94 6.12 -20.72
N LYS A 62 -9.20 5.87 -21.09
CA LYS A 62 -9.53 5.44 -22.45
C LYS A 62 -8.83 6.44 -23.37
N SER A 63 -7.89 5.97 -24.19
CA SER A 63 -7.29 6.80 -25.23
C SER A 63 -8.45 7.40 -26.01
N VAL A 64 -8.65 8.71 -25.88
CA VAL A 64 -9.43 9.42 -26.89
C VAL A 64 -8.55 9.34 -28.13
N GLU A 65 -9.12 8.79 -29.19
CA GLU A 65 -8.50 8.65 -30.51
C GLU A 65 -7.82 9.96 -30.94
N GLY A 66 -6.68 9.86 -31.61
CA GLY A 66 -6.06 10.99 -32.29
C GLY A 66 -4.70 10.63 -32.84
N CYS A 67 -4.63 10.52 -34.17
CA CYS A 67 -3.44 10.30 -34.99
C CYS A 67 -2.27 11.25 -34.69
#